data_AF-A0A6V7LGW2-F1
#
_entry.id   AF-A0A6V7LGW2-F1
#
_cell.length_a   1.000
_cell.length_b   1.000
_cell.length_c   1.000
_cell.angle_alpha   90.00
_cell.angle_beta   90.00
_cell.angle_gamma   90.00
#
_symmetry.space_group_name_H-M   'P 1'
#
loop_
_entity.id
_entity.type
_entity.pdbx_description
1 polymer ?
#
loop_
_entity_poly.entity_id
_entity_poly.type
_entity_poly.pdbx_seq_one_letter_code
_entity_poly.pdbx_strand_id
1 'polypeptide(L)'
;LSHWLCASKTADFYDKFEDVPEHLRTLIRPYMFPPKPEDASKFNLDKCIRVLPHHQDTGGFFVAVLEKVKPLPWEKQQQQQEEEEEVKETEENADATENGTENETETGKKRLLEGDSKNGPQRKKKRTYGYREDPFVFFKDETEDVWPSIKNFYEITDELDPKCLLVRCKEGKKKNIYLVSPAIRDLVLLNENHVKLINTGVKTFVRCDNKSMKCAFRLAQEGLPNIFNFIGQKRKLKIKKEDLMMMLENNNPVTPPELAKLSEHIRQQAGAIESGSCVIIYESDEPDALILHLVGWKGTMSLRAYLPLHDAVHYLRLLGGDCSKF
;
A
#
# COMPACT_ATOMS: atom_id res chain seq x y z
N LEU A 1 21.19 8.52 -20.59
CA LEU A 1 19.84 9.16 -20.51
C LEU A 1 19.56 10.13 -21.65
N SER A 2 20.55 10.60 -22.40
CA SER A 2 20.37 11.49 -23.56
C SER A 2 19.93 10.79 -24.85
N HIS A 3 19.89 9.47 -24.87
CA HIS A 3 19.47 8.66 -26.00
C HIS A 3 18.64 7.47 -25.51
N TRP A 4 17.53 7.18 -26.18
CA TRP A 4 16.68 6.02 -25.97
C TRP A 4 15.81 5.79 -27.20
N LEU A 5 15.37 4.54 -27.37
CA LEU A 5 14.43 4.14 -28.41
C LEU A 5 13.01 4.10 -27.86
N CYS A 6 12.04 4.42 -28.69
CA CYS A 6 10.64 4.16 -28.40
C CYS A 6 10.27 2.77 -28.92
N ALA A 7 9.60 1.96 -28.09
CA ALA A 7 9.19 0.61 -28.48
C ALA A 7 7.66 0.51 -28.62
N SER A 8 7.21 -0.26 -29.61
CA SER A 8 5.81 -0.72 -29.71
C SER A 8 5.50 -1.78 -28.65
N LYS A 9 4.22 -2.15 -28.52
CA LYS A 9 3.81 -3.27 -27.65
C LYS A 9 4.37 -4.63 -28.10
N THR A 10 4.72 -4.74 -29.38
CA THR A 10 5.33 -5.92 -29.99
C THR A 10 6.86 -5.88 -29.96
N ALA A 11 7.44 -4.91 -29.24
CA ALA A 11 8.89 -4.69 -29.13
C ALA A 11 9.57 -4.30 -30.46
N ASP A 12 8.86 -3.62 -31.35
CA ASP A 12 9.47 -2.93 -32.50
C ASP A 12 10.03 -1.59 -32.03
N PHE A 13 11.29 -1.30 -32.33
CA PHE A 13 11.99 -0.11 -31.86
C PHE A 13 12.09 0.96 -32.95
N TYR A 14 11.88 2.22 -32.56
CA TYR A 14 11.95 3.38 -33.44
C TYR A 14 12.97 4.38 -32.91
N ASP A 15 13.85 4.84 -33.80
CA ASP A 15 14.85 5.88 -33.53
C ASP A 15 14.23 7.28 -33.59
N LYS A 16 13.33 7.51 -34.54
CA LYS A 16 12.67 8.80 -34.77
C LYS A 16 11.16 8.63 -34.91
N PHE A 17 10.42 9.71 -34.69
CA PHE A 17 8.97 9.70 -34.82
C PHE A 17 8.52 9.41 -36.26
N GLU A 18 9.31 9.82 -37.24
CA GLU A 18 9.05 9.60 -38.66
C GLU A 18 9.01 8.10 -39.01
N ASP A 19 9.78 7.28 -38.29
CA ASP A 19 9.87 5.83 -38.47
C ASP A 19 8.65 5.08 -37.89
N VAL A 20 7.81 5.77 -37.11
CA VAL A 20 6.62 5.18 -36.48
C VAL A 20 5.50 5.00 -37.51
N PRO A 21 4.99 3.77 -37.71
CA PRO A 21 3.85 3.48 -38.58
C PRO A 21 2.62 4.31 -38.21
N GLU A 22 1.86 4.75 -39.20
CA GLU A 22 0.74 5.69 -39.02
C GLU A 22 -0.29 5.23 -37.97
N HIS A 23 -0.59 3.93 -37.94
CA HIS A 23 -1.50 3.33 -36.97
C HIS A 23 -1.00 3.40 -35.51
N LEU A 24 0.30 3.56 -35.27
CA LEU A 24 0.91 3.68 -33.95
C LEU A 24 1.17 5.12 -33.51
N ARG A 25 1.04 6.10 -34.41
CA ARG A 25 1.30 7.53 -34.12
C ARG A 25 0.33 8.12 -33.10
N THR A 26 -0.79 7.46 -32.82
CA THR A 26 -1.72 7.83 -31.74
C THR A 26 -1.20 7.44 -30.35
N LEU A 27 -0.37 6.41 -30.27
CA LEU A 27 0.19 5.84 -29.06
C LEU A 27 1.61 6.34 -28.80
N ILE A 28 2.45 6.34 -29.83
CA ILE A 28 3.83 6.83 -29.79
C ILE A 28 3.81 8.27 -30.33
N ARG A 29 4.22 9.24 -29.50
CA ARG A 29 4.15 10.67 -29.81
C ARG A 29 5.55 11.28 -29.96
N PRO A 30 5.70 12.39 -30.71
CA PRO A 30 7.02 13.02 -30.94
C PRO A 30 7.78 13.34 -29.64
N TYR A 31 7.09 13.77 -28.59
CA TYR A 31 7.69 14.11 -27.30
C TYR A 31 8.17 12.91 -26.48
N MET A 32 7.92 11.68 -26.93
CA MET A 32 8.43 10.46 -26.29
C MET A 32 9.86 10.14 -26.71
N PHE A 33 10.37 10.76 -27.78
CA PHE A 33 11.72 10.58 -28.28
C PHE A 33 12.72 11.48 -27.55
N PRO A 34 14.03 11.17 -27.64
CA PRO A 34 15.07 12.03 -27.08
C PRO A 34 14.97 13.48 -27.57
N PRO A 35 15.29 14.48 -26.72
CA PRO A 35 15.40 15.86 -27.16
C PRO A 35 16.42 15.98 -28.30
N LYS A 36 16.22 16.96 -29.17
CA LYS A 36 17.18 17.26 -30.24
C LYS A 36 18.57 17.53 -29.64
N PRO A 37 19.67 17.15 -30.32
CA PRO A 37 21.03 17.36 -29.80
C PRO A 37 21.32 18.80 -29.38
N GLU A 38 20.73 19.78 -30.08
CA GLU A 38 20.85 21.22 -29.80
C GLU A 38 20.22 21.64 -28.46
N ASP A 39 19.17 20.94 -28.02
CA ASP A 39 18.45 21.25 -26.79
C ASP A 39 18.82 20.29 -25.65
N ALA A 40 19.42 19.14 -25.95
CA ALA A 40 19.77 18.11 -24.97
C ALA A 40 20.62 18.66 -23.81
N SER A 41 21.58 19.54 -24.10
CA SER A 41 22.44 20.18 -23.10
C SER A 41 21.69 21.12 -22.15
N LYS A 42 20.52 21.65 -22.54
CA LYS A 42 19.72 22.56 -21.68
C LYS A 42 18.97 21.80 -20.58
N PHE A 43 18.71 20.51 -20.78
CA PHE A 43 17.88 19.72 -19.88
C PHE A 43 18.63 19.08 -18.71
N ASN A 44 19.98 19.14 -18.69
CA ASN A 44 20.82 18.57 -17.63
C ASN A 44 20.42 17.12 -17.25
N LEU A 45 20.20 16.27 -18.26
CA LEU A 45 19.72 14.89 -18.07
C LEU A 45 20.72 14.00 -17.31
N ASP A 46 21.96 14.44 -17.16
CA ASP A 46 22.99 13.85 -16.30
C ASP A 46 22.64 13.92 -14.81
N LYS A 47 21.74 14.85 -14.41
CA LYS A 47 21.22 14.99 -13.04
C LYS A 47 19.90 14.25 -12.84
N CYS A 48 19.50 13.42 -13.80
CA CYS A 48 18.25 12.66 -13.76
C CYS A 48 18.51 11.16 -13.71
N ILE A 49 17.53 10.40 -13.22
CA ILE A 49 17.53 8.94 -13.22
C ILE A 49 16.20 8.46 -13.80
N ARG A 50 16.26 7.57 -14.81
CA ARG A 50 15.09 6.85 -15.32
C ARG A 50 15.07 5.45 -14.74
N VAL A 51 14.00 5.13 -14.02
CA VAL A 51 13.78 3.80 -13.45
C VAL A 51 12.81 3.06 -14.38
N LEU A 52 13.27 1.95 -14.94
CA LEU A 52 12.46 1.09 -15.80
C LEU A 52 11.62 0.13 -14.94
N PRO A 53 10.48 -0.37 -15.43
CA PRO A 53 9.63 -1.25 -14.64
C PRO A 53 10.35 -2.47 -14.05
N HIS A 54 11.28 -3.05 -14.81
CA HIS A 54 12.07 -4.21 -14.38
C HIS A 54 13.20 -3.89 -13.40
N HIS A 55 13.52 -2.61 -13.16
CA HIS A 55 14.58 -2.23 -12.21
C HIS A 55 14.12 -2.28 -10.75
N GLN A 56 12.81 -2.17 -10.47
CA GLN A 56 12.27 -2.04 -9.11
C GLN A 56 10.86 -2.65 -8.94
N ASP A 57 10.40 -3.52 -9.84
CA ASP A 57 9.07 -4.15 -9.79
C ASP A 57 7.90 -3.15 -9.56
N THR A 58 8.10 -1.91 -10.03
CA THR A 58 7.21 -0.75 -9.88
C THR A 58 6.91 -0.18 -11.27
N GLY A 59 5.92 0.72 -11.40
CA GLY A 59 5.72 1.45 -12.65
C GLY A 59 6.98 2.23 -13.06
N GLY A 60 7.18 2.53 -14.34
CA GLY A 60 8.31 3.37 -14.76
C GLY A 60 8.16 4.81 -14.26
N PHE A 61 9.20 5.38 -13.67
CA PHE A 61 9.20 6.77 -13.19
C PHE A 61 10.53 7.49 -13.47
N PHE A 62 10.47 8.82 -13.47
CA PHE A 62 11.60 9.71 -13.73
C PHE A 62 11.88 10.53 -12.48
N VAL A 63 13.13 10.50 -12.00
CA VAL A 63 13.58 11.23 -10.82
C VAL A 63 14.53 12.34 -11.25
N ALA A 64 14.28 13.55 -10.78
CA ALA A 64 15.16 14.70 -10.97
C ALA A 64 15.42 15.36 -9.61
N VAL A 65 16.68 15.70 -9.34
CA VAL A 65 17.07 16.46 -8.14
C VAL A 65 17.19 17.93 -8.53
N LEU A 66 16.42 18.78 -7.87
CA LEU A 66 16.40 20.22 -8.11
C LEU A 66 16.93 20.95 -6.89
N GLU A 67 18.00 21.72 -7.07
CA GLU A 67 18.51 22.63 -6.05
C GLU A 67 17.81 23.99 -6.17
N LYS A 68 17.21 24.44 -5.07
CA LYS A 68 16.59 25.75 -5.00
C LYS A 68 17.65 26.82 -4.71
N VAL A 69 18.13 27.47 -5.76
CA VAL A 69 19.22 28.47 -5.67
C VAL A 69 18.77 29.87 -5.25
N LYS A 70 17.49 30.21 -5.46
CA LYS A 70 16.89 31.50 -5.12
C LYS A 70 15.41 31.32 -4.75
N PRO A 71 14.83 32.22 -3.93
CA PRO A 71 13.39 32.29 -3.75
C PRO A 71 12.69 32.43 -5.10
N LEU A 72 11.60 31.69 -5.27
CA LEU A 72 10.79 31.73 -6.47
C LEU A 72 10.12 33.10 -6.58
N PRO A 73 9.76 33.57 -7.79
CA PRO A 73 9.22 34.93 -7.98
C PRO A 73 8.03 35.26 -7.06
N TRP A 74 7.21 34.26 -6.73
CA TRP A 74 6.06 34.41 -5.82
C TRP A 74 6.41 34.35 -4.33
N GLU A 75 7.59 33.84 -3.96
CA GLU A 75 8.07 33.84 -2.56
C GLU A 75 8.65 35.20 -2.17
N LYS A 76 9.26 35.91 -3.12
CA LYS A 76 9.74 37.29 -2.90
C LYS A 76 8.59 38.27 -2.64
N GLN A 77 7.44 38.05 -3.27
CA GLN A 77 6.25 38.87 -3.09
C GLN A 77 5.60 38.65 -1.72
N GLN A 78 5.67 37.43 -1.16
CA GLN A 78 5.19 37.16 0.20
C GLN A 78 6.06 37.84 1.26
N GLN A 79 7.39 37.83 1.10
CA GLN A 79 8.28 38.53 2.04
C GLN A 79 8.06 40.05 2.04
N GLN A 80 7.83 40.66 0.88
CA GLN A 80 7.51 42.09 0.79
C GLN A 80 6.13 42.43 1.39
N GLN A 81 5.15 41.53 1.28
CA GLN A 81 3.83 41.71 1.90
C GLN A 81 3.86 41.53 3.42
N GLU A 82 4.64 40.57 3.92
CA GLU A 82 4.85 40.34 5.36
C GLU A 82 5.64 41.51 5.98
N GLU A 83 6.66 42.05 5.30
CA GLU A 83 7.39 43.27 5.73
C GLU A 83 6.49 44.53 5.70
N GLU A 84 5.58 44.67 4.74
CA GLU A 84 4.60 45.79 4.70
C GLU A 84 3.49 45.66 5.76
N GLU A 85 3.14 44.44 6.19
CA GLU A 85 2.19 44.20 7.29
C GLU A 85 2.85 44.44 8.66
N GLU A 86 4.11 44.04 8.86
CA GLU A 86 4.86 44.29 10.10
C GLU A 86 5.07 45.80 10.35
N VAL A 87 5.34 46.58 9.29
CA VAL A 87 5.50 48.05 9.40
C VAL A 87 4.17 48.72 9.79
N LYS A 88 3.02 48.21 9.32
CA LYS A 88 1.70 48.74 9.67
C LYS A 88 1.30 48.43 11.11
N GLU A 89 1.63 47.25 11.63
CA GLU A 89 1.39 46.90 13.05
C GLU A 89 2.24 47.74 14.02
N THR A 90 3.45 48.17 13.61
CA THR A 90 4.26 49.10 14.42
C THR A 90 3.74 50.54 14.41
N GLU A 91 3.08 51.00 13.34
CA GLU A 91 2.49 52.35 13.30
C GLU A 91 1.15 52.42 14.06
N GLU A 92 0.33 51.36 14.06
CA GLU A 92 -0.95 51.34 14.81
C GLU A 92 -0.78 51.24 16.34
N ASN A 93 0.35 50.74 16.85
CA ASN A 93 0.61 50.67 18.29
C ASN A 93 1.17 51.96 18.91
N ALA A 94 1.45 52.99 18.12
CA ALA A 94 1.94 54.29 18.61
C ALA A 94 0.80 55.30 18.92
N ASP A 95 -0.45 55.03 18.52
CA ASP A 95 -1.57 55.99 18.60
C ASP A 95 -2.72 55.55 19.53
N ALA A 96 -2.48 54.59 20.44
CA ALA A 96 -3.46 54.11 21.41
C ALA A 96 -3.12 54.53 22.86
N THR A 97 -3.07 55.84 23.10
CA THR A 97 -3.34 56.43 24.42
C THR A 97 -4.30 57.60 24.27
N GLU A 98 -5.60 57.32 24.28
CA GLU A 98 -6.57 57.94 25.21
C GLU A 98 -8.01 57.57 24.82
N ASN A 99 -8.74 57.09 25.84
CA ASN A 99 -10.20 57.12 26.01
C ASN A 99 -11.11 56.23 25.13
N GLY A 100 -11.51 55.09 25.71
CA GLY A 100 -12.78 55.04 26.44
C GLY A 100 -14.05 54.56 25.71
N THR A 101 -14.55 53.42 26.22
CA THR A 101 -15.96 52.99 26.35
C THR A 101 -16.73 52.37 25.16
N GLU A 102 -16.90 51.05 25.28
CA GLU A 102 -18.15 50.25 25.28
C GLU A 102 -19.16 50.26 24.10
N ASN A 103 -19.35 49.04 23.60
CA ASN A 103 -20.61 48.31 23.31
C ASN A 103 -20.96 47.90 21.87
N GLU A 104 -21.15 46.57 21.79
CA GLU A 104 -21.83 45.66 20.87
C GLU A 104 -22.82 46.26 19.84
N THR A 105 -22.77 45.81 18.58
CA THR A 105 -23.68 44.79 18.01
C THR A 105 -23.56 44.67 16.47
N GLU A 106 -23.92 43.49 15.99
CA GLU A 106 -23.96 42.99 14.61
C GLU A 106 -24.63 43.92 13.59
N THR A 107 -24.14 43.94 12.34
CA THR A 107 -24.82 43.39 11.14
C THR A 107 -24.12 43.86 9.86
N GLY A 108 -24.02 42.93 8.90
CA GLY A 108 -23.17 43.08 7.72
C GLY A 108 -23.57 44.16 6.71
N LYS A 109 -22.56 44.66 6.00
CA LYS A 109 -22.70 45.22 4.65
C LYS A 109 -21.45 44.92 3.82
N LYS A 110 -21.58 43.91 2.96
CA LYS A 110 -20.79 43.75 1.74
C LYS A 110 -20.85 45.05 0.94
N ARG A 111 -19.71 45.68 0.68
CA ARG A 111 -19.50 46.43 -0.57
C ARG A 111 -18.14 46.03 -1.15
N LEU A 112 -18.24 45.47 -2.35
CA LEU A 112 -17.14 45.26 -3.28
C LEU A 112 -16.51 46.60 -3.63
N LEU A 113 -15.18 46.67 -3.64
CA LEU A 113 -14.44 47.41 -4.64
C LEU A 113 -13.30 46.53 -5.13
N GLU A 114 -13.36 46.27 -6.43
CA GLU A 114 -12.37 45.56 -7.25
C GLU A 114 -11.06 46.36 -7.29
N GLY A 115 -9.96 45.65 -7.04
CA GLY A 115 -8.61 46.06 -7.41
C GLY A 115 -7.95 44.88 -8.10
N ASP A 116 -7.95 44.90 -9.42
CA ASP A 116 -7.38 43.87 -10.29
C ASP A 116 -5.85 43.87 -10.14
N SER A 117 -5.30 42.78 -9.59
CA SER A 117 -3.88 42.45 -9.66
C SER A 117 -3.72 40.95 -9.83
N LYS A 118 -4.13 40.47 -11.02
CA LYS A 118 -3.91 39.09 -11.48
C LYS A 118 -2.51 38.97 -12.07
N ASN A 119 -1.46 38.90 -11.24
CA ASN A 119 -0.14 38.48 -11.71
C ASN A 119 0.45 37.40 -10.79
N GLY A 120 0.04 36.16 -11.04
CA GLY A 120 0.57 34.94 -10.45
C GLY A 120 -0.41 33.78 -10.66
N PRO A 121 0.03 32.53 -10.81
CA PRO A 121 -0.89 31.41 -10.76
C PRO A 121 -1.58 31.46 -9.40
N GLN A 122 -2.88 31.80 -9.39
CA GLN A 122 -3.66 31.77 -8.17
C GLN A 122 -3.43 30.40 -7.55
N ARG A 123 -2.84 30.36 -6.35
CA ARG A 123 -2.92 29.18 -5.50
C ARG A 123 -4.40 28.98 -5.32
N LYS A 124 -5.01 28.13 -6.17
CA LYS A 124 -6.30 27.54 -5.86
C LYS A 124 -6.07 27.03 -4.45
N LYS A 125 -6.71 27.65 -3.44
CA LYS A 125 -6.83 27.02 -2.13
C LYS A 125 -7.17 25.59 -2.48
N LYS A 126 -6.28 24.65 -2.15
CA LYS A 126 -6.54 23.24 -2.42
C LYS A 126 -7.85 23.02 -1.68
N ARG A 127 -8.96 23.06 -2.42
CA ARG A 127 -10.21 22.51 -1.97
C ARG A 127 -9.80 21.06 -1.88
N THR A 128 -9.47 20.63 -0.67
CA THR A 128 -9.50 19.23 -0.28
C THR A 128 -10.93 18.82 -0.53
N TYR A 129 -11.24 18.57 -1.79
CA TYR A 129 -12.46 17.94 -2.22
C TYR A 129 -12.50 16.68 -1.37
N GLY A 130 -13.55 16.56 -0.56
CA GLY A 130 -13.64 15.58 0.53
C GLY A 130 -13.06 14.24 0.10
N TYR A 131 -12.25 13.66 0.98
CA TYR A 131 -11.60 12.38 0.76
C TYR A 131 -12.67 11.38 0.28
N ARG A 132 -12.59 10.96 -0.99
CA ARG A 132 -13.44 9.91 -1.55
C ARG A 132 -13.00 8.51 -1.10
N GLU A 133 -11.91 8.43 -0.35
CA GLU A 133 -11.34 7.19 0.15
C GLU A 133 -11.77 6.99 1.60
N ASP A 134 -12.09 5.75 1.95
CA ASP A 134 -12.46 5.40 3.32
C ASP A 134 -11.29 5.66 4.29
N PRO A 135 -11.57 6.19 5.50
CA PRO A 135 -10.53 6.48 6.48
C PRO A 135 -9.83 5.21 6.97
N PHE A 136 -8.61 5.37 7.50
CA PHE A 136 -7.91 4.32 8.23
C PHE A 136 -8.49 4.25 9.65
N VAL A 137 -9.34 3.26 9.91
CA VAL A 137 -9.97 3.07 11.21
C VAL A 137 -9.21 2.01 11.98
N PHE A 138 -8.51 2.42 13.03
CA PHE A 138 -7.82 1.52 13.94
C PHE A 138 -8.78 0.83 14.90
N PHE A 139 -8.45 -0.39 15.30
CA PHE A 139 -9.17 -1.04 16.40
C PHE A 139 -8.93 -0.27 17.69
N LYS A 140 -9.98 -0.17 18.51
CA LYS A 140 -9.89 0.59 19.76
C LYS A 140 -9.16 -0.18 20.83
N ASP A 141 -9.47 -1.46 20.96
CA ASP A 141 -8.97 -2.36 21.99
C ASP A 141 -9.39 -3.81 21.67
N GLU A 142 -9.27 -4.68 22.67
CA GLU A 142 -9.61 -6.11 22.62
C GLU A 142 -11.12 -6.38 22.39
N THR A 143 -11.99 -5.38 22.55
CA THR A 143 -13.45 -5.52 22.43
C THR A 143 -13.97 -5.28 21.00
N GLU A 144 -13.08 -4.98 20.05
CA GLU A 144 -13.46 -4.81 18.64
C GLU A 144 -14.21 -6.04 18.13
N ASP A 145 -15.40 -5.86 17.55
CA ASP A 145 -16.38 -6.91 17.20
C ASP A 145 -15.82 -8.21 16.59
N VAL A 146 -14.85 -8.12 15.68
CA VAL A 146 -14.26 -9.25 14.96
C VAL A 146 -13.04 -9.83 15.67
N TRP A 147 -12.40 -9.07 16.57
CA TRP A 147 -11.12 -9.41 17.15
C TRP A 147 -11.16 -10.61 18.10
N PRO A 148 -12.10 -10.72 19.07
CA PRO A 148 -12.21 -11.90 19.94
C PRO A 148 -12.34 -13.21 19.15
N SER A 149 -13.11 -13.21 18.06
CA SER A 149 -13.25 -14.39 17.20
C SER A 149 -11.93 -14.76 16.53
N ILE A 150 -11.19 -13.78 16.01
CA ILE A 150 -9.88 -13.99 15.38
C ILE A 150 -8.85 -14.48 16.41
N LYS A 151 -8.71 -13.75 17.53
CA LYS A 151 -7.77 -14.05 18.61
C LYS A 151 -7.97 -15.46 19.15
N ASN A 152 -9.21 -15.85 19.45
CA ASN A 152 -9.52 -17.19 19.94
C ASN A 152 -9.29 -18.29 18.89
N PHE A 153 -9.60 -18.03 17.62
CA PHE A 153 -9.48 -19.05 16.56
C PHE A 153 -8.04 -19.38 16.20
N TYR A 154 -7.15 -18.38 16.21
CA TYR A 154 -5.72 -18.53 15.94
C TYR A 154 -4.87 -18.64 17.20
N GLU A 155 -5.48 -18.59 18.38
CA GLU A 155 -4.79 -18.55 19.68
C GLU A 155 -3.70 -17.48 19.69
N ILE A 156 -4.08 -16.26 19.28
CA ILE A 156 -3.14 -15.14 19.18
C ILE A 156 -2.73 -14.70 20.58
N THR A 157 -1.43 -14.62 20.81
CA THR A 157 -0.84 -14.16 22.08
C THR A 157 -1.17 -12.69 22.37
N ASP A 158 -1.22 -12.32 23.65
CA ASP A 158 -1.46 -10.93 24.10
C ASP A 158 -0.32 -9.95 23.72
N GLU A 159 0.80 -10.44 23.19
CA GLU A 159 1.90 -9.61 22.67
C GLU A 159 1.52 -8.83 21.40
N LEU A 160 0.53 -9.29 20.63
CA LEU A 160 0.03 -8.57 19.46
C LEU A 160 -1.00 -7.53 19.88
N ASP A 161 -0.59 -6.26 19.97
CA ASP A 161 -1.50 -5.15 20.28
C ASP A 161 -2.55 -4.96 19.17
N PRO A 162 -3.85 -5.22 19.44
CA PRO A 162 -4.89 -5.04 18.43
C PRO A 162 -5.02 -3.60 17.96
N LYS A 163 -4.58 -2.60 18.73
CA LYS A 163 -4.61 -1.18 18.30
C LYS A 163 -3.71 -0.90 17.10
N CYS A 164 -2.79 -1.82 16.79
CA CYS A 164 -1.96 -1.78 15.60
C CYS A 164 -2.64 -2.40 14.37
N LEU A 165 -3.88 -2.89 14.51
CA LEU A 165 -4.72 -3.37 13.43
C LEU A 165 -5.66 -2.26 12.95
N LEU A 166 -5.84 -2.17 11.64
CA LEU A 166 -6.72 -1.18 11.02
C LEU A 166 -7.56 -1.77 9.90
N VAL A 167 -8.64 -1.07 9.58
CA VAL A 167 -9.52 -1.35 8.44
C VAL A 167 -9.73 -0.08 7.60
N ARG A 168 -10.03 -0.26 6.32
CA ARG A 168 -10.35 0.80 5.36
C ARG A 168 -11.84 0.90 5.12
N CYS A 169 -12.62 0.88 6.20
CA CYS A 169 -14.08 0.85 6.12
C CYS A 169 -14.64 1.33 7.46
N LYS A 170 -15.34 2.45 7.44
CA LYS A 170 -16.00 2.99 8.64
C LYS A 170 -17.31 2.28 8.94
N GLU A 171 -18.06 1.94 7.89
CA GLU A 171 -19.40 1.36 7.98
C GLU A 171 -19.53 0.10 7.12
N GLY A 172 -20.08 -0.96 7.71
CA GLY A 172 -20.32 -2.23 7.03
C GLY A 172 -19.31 -3.32 7.39
N LYS A 173 -19.25 -4.37 6.56
CA LYS A 173 -18.43 -5.54 6.83
C LYS A 173 -16.95 -5.26 6.57
N LYS A 174 -16.13 -5.38 7.62
CA LYS A 174 -14.66 -5.32 7.56
C LYS A 174 -14.11 -6.41 6.62
N LYS A 175 -13.69 -6.03 5.40
CA LYS A 175 -13.18 -6.99 4.38
C LYS A 175 -11.74 -7.40 4.63
N ASN A 176 -10.86 -6.44 4.87
CA ASN A 176 -9.43 -6.65 5.06
C ASN A 176 -8.99 -5.93 6.33
N ILE A 177 -8.18 -6.60 7.15
CA ILE A 177 -7.54 -6.03 8.33
C ILE A 177 -6.05 -5.96 8.04
N TYR A 178 -5.46 -4.80 8.27
CA TYR A 178 -4.05 -4.51 8.02
C TYR A 178 -3.33 -4.31 9.34
N LEU A 179 -2.11 -4.81 9.44
CA LEU A 179 -1.20 -4.57 10.55
C LEU A 179 -0.25 -3.43 10.20
N VAL A 180 -0.02 -2.53 11.16
CA VAL A 180 1.04 -1.53 11.11
C VAL A 180 1.92 -1.64 12.36
N SER A 181 3.08 -0.99 12.34
CA SER A 181 3.84 -0.77 13.58
C SER A 181 3.20 0.35 14.43
N PRO A 182 3.49 0.41 15.74
CA PRO A 182 3.00 1.49 16.60
C PRO A 182 3.35 2.89 16.09
N ALA A 183 4.58 3.07 15.58
CA ALA A 183 5.02 4.36 15.03
C ALA A 183 4.20 4.78 13.79
N ILE A 184 3.84 3.83 12.92
CA ILE A 184 3.01 4.12 11.75
C ILE A 184 1.55 4.38 12.17
N ARG A 185 1.03 3.67 13.18
CA ARG A 185 -0.29 3.99 13.76
C ARG A 185 -0.34 5.44 14.22
N ASP A 186 0.62 5.84 15.06
CA ASP A 186 0.65 7.19 15.63
C ASP A 186 0.81 8.25 14.54
N LEU A 187 1.66 7.97 13.52
CA LEU A 187 1.79 8.83 12.34
C LEU A 187 0.45 9.01 11.61
N VAL A 188 -0.29 7.94 11.38
CA VAL A 188 -1.58 7.99 10.67
C VAL A 188 -2.59 8.80 11.48
N LEU A 189 -2.70 8.54 12.80
CA LEU A 189 -3.65 9.22 13.68
C LEU A 189 -3.36 10.72 13.82
N LEU A 190 -2.09 11.10 13.94
CA LEU A 190 -1.68 12.50 14.08
C LEU A 190 -1.81 13.30 12.77
N ASN A 191 -1.92 12.63 11.62
CA ASN A 191 -1.90 13.27 10.31
C ASN A 191 -3.16 13.05 9.47
N GLU A 192 -4.22 12.47 10.04
CA GLU A 192 -5.46 12.11 9.31
C GLU A 192 -6.04 13.29 8.49
N ASN A 193 -5.92 14.52 9.02
CA ASN A 193 -6.43 15.74 8.39
C ASN A 193 -5.39 16.51 7.55
N HIS A 194 -4.11 16.14 7.62
CA HIS A 194 -2.99 16.90 7.06
C HIS A 194 -2.30 16.21 5.89
N VAL A 195 -2.24 14.87 5.90
CA VAL A 195 -1.53 14.07 4.90
C VAL A 195 -2.48 13.10 4.24
N LYS A 196 -2.51 13.12 2.90
CA LYS A 196 -3.23 12.11 2.13
C LYS A 196 -2.42 10.81 2.10
N LEU A 197 -2.86 9.85 2.91
CA LEU A 197 -2.34 8.48 2.91
C LEU A 197 -3.15 7.62 1.94
N ILE A 198 -2.47 7.05 0.93
CA ILE A 198 -3.10 6.20 -0.09
C ILE A 198 -3.15 4.75 0.39
N ASN A 199 -2.01 4.21 0.82
CA ASN A 199 -1.88 2.87 1.38
C ASN A 199 -1.07 2.94 2.68
N THR A 200 -1.43 2.11 3.66
CA THR A 200 -0.62 1.87 4.84
C THR A 200 -0.89 0.48 5.41
N GLY A 201 0.11 -0.08 6.08
CA GLY A 201 0.06 -1.41 6.69
C GLY A 201 0.15 -2.57 5.71
N VAL A 202 0.29 -3.76 6.29
CA VAL A 202 0.35 -5.03 5.58
C VAL A 202 -0.94 -5.78 5.83
N LYS A 203 -1.59 -6.28 4.78
CA LYS A 203 -2.85 -7.01 4.93
C LYS A 203 -2.59 -8.33 5.64
N THR A 204 -3.24 -8.56 6.77
CA THR A 204 -2.95 -9.68 7.67
C THR A 204 -4.11 -10.65 7.76
N PHE A 205 -5.34 -10.12 7.82
CA PHE A 205 -6.55 -10.95 7.82
C PHE A 205 -7.50 -10.52 6.71
N VAL A 206 -8.14 -11.51 6.08
CA VAL A 206 -9.10 -11.29 4.99
C VAL A 206 -10.39 -12.00 5.34
N ARG A 207 -11.51 -11.28 5.21
CA ARG A 207 -12.84 -11.82 5.49
C ARG A 207 -13.18 -12.95 4.52
N CYS A 208 -13.62 -14.07 5.08
CA CYS A 208 -14.14 -15.25 4.39
C CYS A 208 -15.48 -15.61 5.02
N ASP A 209 -16.56 -15.04 4.50
CA ASP A 209 -17.92 -15.36 4.95
C ASP A 209 -18.32 -16.75 4.42
N ASN A 210 -18.09 -17.80 5.21
CA ASN A 210 -18.57 -19.14 4.93
C ASN A 210 -19.38 -19.67 6.11
N LYS A 211 -20.58 -20.21 5.84
CA LYS A 211 -21.56 -20.60 6.87
C LYS A 211 -21.07 -21.69 7.82
N SER A 212 -20.06 -22.46 7.42
CA SER A 212 -19.48 -23.56 8.19
C SER A 212 -18.32 -23.16 9.10
N MET A 213 -17.95 -21.87 9.16
CA MET A 213 -16.73 -21.42 9.83
C MET A 213 -17.01 -20.72 11.17
N LYS A 214 -16.19 -21.05 12.18
CA LYS A 214 -16.21 -20.36 13.48
C LYS A 214 -15.57 -18.97 13.45
N CYS A 215 -14.61 -18.76 12.55
CA CYS A 215 -13.97 -17.47 12.34
C CYS A 215 -14.21 -17.01 10.90
N ALA A 216 -14.72 -15.79 10.74
CA ALA A 216 -15.03 -15.20 9.45
C ALA A 216 -13.79 -14.59 8.76
N PHE A 217 -12.58 -14.85 9.25
CA PHE A 217 -11.34 -14.29 8.72
C PHE A 217 -10.29 -15.38 8.52
N ARG A 218 -9.64 -15.35 7.36
CA ARG A 218 -8.47 -16.14 7.04
C ARG A 218 -7.20 -15.31 7.17
N LEU A 219 -6.06 -15.97 7.30
CA LEU A 219 -4.75 -15.34 7.19
C LEU A 219 -4.50 -14.90 5.74
N ALA A 220 -3.78 -13.79 5.56
CA ALA A 220 -3.21 -13.38 4.29
C ALA A 220 -1.74 -13.79 4.21
N GLN A 221 -1.31 -14.32 3.07
CA GLN A 221 0.08 -14.75 2.90
C GLN A 221 1.08 -13.61 3.13
N GLU A 222 0.78 -12.40 2.65
CA GLU A 222 1.67 -11.24 2.78
C GLU A 222 1.87 -10.76 4.23
N GLY A 223 0.86 -10.90 5.08
CA GLY A 223 0.91 -10.50 6.49
C GLY A 223 1.39 -11.62 7.42
N LEU A 224 1.35 -12.88 6.97
CA LEU A 224 1.71 -14.04 7.79
C LEU A 224 3.10 -13.91 8.44
N PRO A 225 4.19 -13.51 7.73
CA PRO A 225 5.50 -13.36 8.36
C PRO A 225 5.53 -12.40 9.55
N ASN A 226 4.69 -11.36 9.53
CA ASN A 226 4.65 -10.34 10.58
C ASN A 226 3.87 -10.78 11.82
N ILE A 227 3.00 -11.80 11.69
CA ILE A 227 2.19 -12.30 12.81
C ILE A 227 2.47 -13.74 13.21
N PHE A 228 3.32 -14.45 12.47
CA PHE A 228 3.58 -15.86 12.66
C PHE A 228 3.95 -16.21 14.11
N ASN A 229 4.78 -15.38 14.76
CA ASN A 229 5.22 -15.61 16.13
C ASN A 229 4.09 -15.45 17.16
N PHE A 230 3.09 -14.62 16.87
CA PHE A 230 1.94 -14.41 17.75
C PHE A 230 0.86 -15.50 17.60
N ILE A 231 0.88 -16.27 16.50
CA ILE A 231 -0.09 -17.36 16.27
C ILE A 231 0.24 -18.57 17.15
N GLY A 232 -0.75 -19.10 17.87
CA GLY A 232 -0.61 -20.28 18.71
C GLY A 232 -0.34 -21.58 17.93
N GLN A 233 0.16 -22.59 18.64
CA GLN A 233 0.62 -23.84 18.02
C GLN A 233 -0.51 -24.67 17.42
N LYS A 234 -1.74 -24.56 17.95
CA LYS A 234 -2.89 -25.33 17.48
C LYS A 234 -3.16 -25.16 15.99
N ARG A 235 -2.85 -24.01 15.39
CA ARG A 235 -3.10 -23.74 13.96
C ARG A 235 -1.88 -23.95 13.07
N LYS A 236 -0.76 -24.41 13.61
CA LYS A 236 0.50 -24.64 12.91
C LYS A 236 0.63 -26.13 12.58
N LEU A 237 0.67 -26.46 11.30
CA LEU A 237 0.78 -27.83 10.79
C LEU A 237 2.18 -28.02 10.20
N LYS A 238 2.97 -28.93 10.76
CA LYS A 238 4.29 -29.28 10.19
C LYS A 238 4.12 -30.28 9.05
N ILE A 239 4.70 -29.96 7.89
CA ILE A 239 4.58 -30.76 6.67
C ILE A 239 5.93 -31.22 6.15
N LYS A 240 5.95 -32.40 5.53
CA LYS A 240 7.11 -32.93 4.82
C LYS A 240 7.15 -32.41 3.38
N LYS A 241 8.33 -32.51 2.76
CA LYS A 241 8.57 -32.00 1.41
C LYS A 241 7.58 -32.57 0.39
N GLU A 242 7.35 -33.88 0.43
CA GLU A 242 6.52 -34.60 -0.55
C GLU A 242 5.06 -34.17 -0.49
N ASP A 243 4.51 -34.07 0.73
CA ASP A 243 3.13 -33.61 0.95
C ASP A 243 2.97 -32.15 0.53
N LEU A 244 3.96 -31.29 0.84
CA LEU A 244 3.92 -29.88 0.45
C LEU A 244 3.96 -29.72 -1.07
N MET A 245 4.83 -30.46 -1.76
CA MET A 245 4.88 -30.46 -3.21
C MET A 245 3.55 -30.89 -3.81
N MET A 246 2.95 -31.99 -3.33
CA MET A 246 1.62 -32.44 -3.77
C MET A 246 0.55 -31.34 -3.60
N MET A 247 0.60 -30.60 -2.49
CA MET A 247 -0.35 -29.52 -2.22
C MET A 247 -0.15 -28.31 -3.14
N LEU A 248 1.10 -27.90 -3.38
CA LEU A 248 1.43 -26.78 -4.27
C LEU A 248 1.13 -27.09 -5.74
N GLU A 249 1.30 -28.36 -6.10
CA GLU A 249 1.01 -28.89 -7.42
C GLU A 249 -0.49 -28.88 -7.77
N ASN A 250 -1.36 -28.97 -6.78
CA ASN A 250 -2.80 -28.95 -6.96
C ASN A 250 -3.39 -27.63 -6.43
N ASN A 251 -3.21 -26.59 -7.24
CA ASN A 251 -3.71 -25.25 -6.95
C ASN A 251 -5.16 -25.03 -7.43
N ASN A 252 -5.89 -26.08 -7.84
CA ASN A 252 -7.27 -25.92 -8.31
C ASN A 252 -8.21 -25.71 -7.11
N PRO A 253 -8.90 -24.55 -7.00
CA PRO A 253 -9.78 -24.29 -5.87
C PRO A 253 -10.99 -25.23 -5.79
N VAL A 254 -11.41 -25.81 -6.93
CA VAL A 254 -12.59 -26.68 -7.06
C VAL A 254 -12.28 -28.11 -6.63
N THR A 255 -11.04 -28.55 -6.82
CA THR A 255 -10.58 -29.92 -6.55
C THR A 255 -9.37 -29.91 -5.60
N PRO A 256 -9.53 -29.40 -4.36
CA PRO A 256 -8.43 -29.31 -3.41
C PRO A 256 -7.87 -30.71 -3.07
N PRO A 257 -6.58 -30.83 -2.71
CA PRO A 257 -6.00 -32.09 -2.27
C PRO A 257 -6.82 -32.75 -1.17
N GLU A 258 -7.17 -34.01 -1.39
CA GLU A 258 -7.87 -34.82 -0.40
C GLU A 258 -6.91 -35.17 0.74
N LEU A 259 -7.38 -35.02 1.98
CA LEU A 259 -6.62 -35.42 3.17
C LEU A 259 -6.21 -36.90 3.13
N ALA A 260 -7.03 -37.76 2.51
CA ALA A 260 -6.75 -39.18 2.35
C ALA A 260 -5.46 -39.47 1.55
N LYS A 261 -5.07 -38.56 0.65
CA LYS A 261 -3.87 -38.71 -0.20
C LYS A 261 -2.59 -38.20 0.46
N LEU A 262 -2.71 -37.44 1.56
CA LEU A 262 -1.59 -36.93 2.33
C LEU A 262 -1.12 -37.95 3.37
N SER A 263 0.11 -37.77 3.86
CA SER A 263 0.69 -38.66 4.87
C SER A 263 -0.15 -38.73 6.16
N GLU A 264 0.00 -39.84 6.88
CA GLU A 264 -0.67 -40.05 8.17
C GLU A 264 -0.35 -38.94 9.19
N HIS A 265 0.88 -38.44 9.18
CA HIS A 265 1.34 -37.34 10.01
C HIS A 265 0.50 -36.07 9.80
N ILE A 266 0.18 -35.73 8.54
CA ILE A 266 -0.68 -34.60 8.21
C ILE A 266 -2.14 -34.88 8.54
N ARG A 267 -2.62 -36.09 8.29
CA ARG A 267 -4.00 -36.48 8.61
C ARG A 267 -4.30 -36.33 10.11
N GLN A 268 -3.37 -36.73 10.97
CA GLN A 268 -3.52 -36.60 12.42
C GLN A 268 -3.55 -35.14 12.87
N GLN A 269 -2.58 -34.32 12.42
CA GLN A 269 -2.55 -32.89 12.76
C GLN A 269 -3.78 -32.13 12.22
N ALA A 270 -4.17 -32.41 10.97
CA ALA A 270 -5.34 -31.78 10.36
C ALA A 270 -6.66 -32.24 11.02
N GLY A 271 -6.72 -33.49 11.50
CA GLY A 271 -7.85 -34.04 12.25
C GLY A 271 -8.02 -33.40 13.64
N ALA A 272 -6.92 -32.97 14.27
CA ALA A 272 -6.92 -32.31 15.56
C ALA A 272 -7.42 -30.84 15.52
N ILE A 273 -7.57 -30.27 14.32
CA ILE A 273 -7.99 -28.87 14.14
C ILE A 273 -9.33 -28.76 13.45
N GLU A 274 -10.07 -27.71 13.79
CA GLU A 274 -11.35 -27.40 13.15
C GLU A 274 -11.14 -26.85 11.73
N SER A 275 -12.17 -26.93 10.89
CA SER A 275 -12.11 -26.40 9.52
C SER A 275 -11.86 -24.89 9.49
N GLY A 276 -11.00 -24.46 8.56
CA GLY A 276 -10.68 -23.07 8.29
C GLY A 276 -9.19 -22.84 7.99
N SER A 277 -8.76 -21.58 8.09
CA SER A 277 -7.39 -21.19 7.82
C SER A 277 -6.43 -21.78 8.84
N CYS A 278 -5.24 -22.17 8.39
CA CYS A 278 -4.14 -22.64 9.22
C CYS A 278 -2.80 -22.12 8.66
N VAL A 279 -1.72 -22.40 9.38
CA VAL A 279 -0.35 -22.17 8.94
C VAL A 279 0.28 -23.51 8.64
N ILE A 280 0.86 -23.66 7.46
CA ILE A 280 1.64 -24.83 7.05
C ILE A 280 3.12 -24.44 7.18
N ILE A 281 3.87 -25.27 7.89
CA ILE A 281 5.28 -25.05 8.19
C ILE A 281 6.07 -26.18 7.56
N TYR A 282 6.97 -25.83 6.66
CA TYR A 282 7.98 -26.74 6.14
C TYR A 282 9.35 -26.29 6.63
N GLU A 283 10.11 -27.23 7.16
CA GLU A 283 11.49 -27.06 7.59
C GLU A 283 12.30 -28.13 6.84
N SER A 284 13.32 -27.72 6.08
CA SER A 284 14.23 -28.65 5.42
C SER A 284 15.15 -29.34 6.44
N ASP A 285 15.50 -30.60 6.17
CA ASP A 285 16.45 -31.37 6.98
C ASP A 285 17.93 -31.01 6.67
N GLU A 286 18.18 -30.10 5.73
CA GLU A 286 19.53 -29.68 5.31
C GLU A 286 20.17 -28.63 6.24
N PRO A 287 21.51 -28.48 6.26
CA PRO A 287 22.23 -27.57 7.16
C PRO A 287 21.84 -26.09 7.02
N ASP A 288 21.56 -25.65 5.80
CA ASP A 288 20.94 -24.34 5.50
C ASP A 288 19.42 -24.52 5.35
N ALA A 289 18.77 -24.85 6.47
CA ALA A 289 17.38 -25.27 6.48
C ALA A 289 16.46 -24.20 5.88
N LEU A 290 15.94 -24.47 4.68
CA LEU A 290 14.84 -23.70 4.10
C LEU A 290 13.61 -23.84 5.01
N ILE A 291 13.14 -22.74 5.58
CA ILE A 291 11.92 -22.67 6.38
C ILE A 291 10.86 -21.89 5.61
N LEU A 292 9.72 -22.53 5.35
CA LEU A 292 8.59 -21.92 4.66
C LEU A 292 7.37 -21.85 5.59
N HIS A 293 6.77 -20.67 5.67
CA HIS A 293 5.49 -20.43 6.34
C HIS A 293 4.43 -20.07 5.30
N LEU A 294 3.45 -20.95 5.12
CA LEU A 294 2.42 -20.79 4.11
C LEU A 294 1.04 -20.77 4.75
N VAL A 295 0.14 -19.94 4.23
CA VAL A 295 -1.27 -19.99 4.62
C VAL A 295 -1.88 -21.25 4.01
N GLY A 296 -2.43 -22.09 4.87
CA GLY A 296 -3.20 -23.27 4.51
C GLY A 296 -4.70 -23.07 4.71
N TRP A 297 -5.47 -23.94 4.07
CA TRP A 297 -6.89 -24.06 4.30
C TRP A 297 -7.28 -25.51 4.54
N LYS A 298 -7.76 -25.81 5.75
CA LYS A 298 -8.27 -27.11 6.14
C LYS A 298 -9.79 -27.15 5.94
N GLY A 299 -10.24 -27.98 5.01
CA GLY A 299 -11.65 -28.35 4.84
C GLY A 299 -12.01 -29.60 5.64
N THR A 300 -13.24 -30.11 5.47
CA THR A 300 -13.69 -31.33 6.16
C THR A 300 -12.89 -32.57 5.73
N MET A 301 -12.59 -32.68 4.43
CA MET A 301 -11.89 -33.82 3.83
C MET A 301 -10.67 -33.40 3.00
N SER A 302 -10.28 -32.13 3.06
CA SER A 302 -9.23 -31.57 2.21
C SER A 302 -8.31 -30.65 2.98
N LEU A 303 -7.08 -30.53 2.50
CA LEU A 303 -6.10 -29.56 2.98
C LEU A 303 -5.38 -29.00 1.76
N ARG A 304 -5.37 -27.67 1.62
CA ARG A 304 -4.73 -27.00 0.48
C ARG A 304 -3.83 -25.86 0.93
N ALA A 305 -2.80 -25.57 0.15
CA ALA A 305 -2.10 -24.30 0.24
C ALA A 305 -3.02 -23.20 -0.30
N TYR A 306 -3.27 -22.17 0.48
CA TYR A 306 -4.12 -21.04 0.10
C TYR A 306 -3.25 -19.90 -0.42
N LEU A 307 -2.69 -20.10 -1.60
CA LEU A 307 -1.71 -19.20 -2.22
C LEU A 307 -2.17 -18.75 -3.60
N PRO A 308 -1.78 -17.55 -4.05
CA PRO A 308 -1.81 -17.19 -5.47
C PRO A 308 -1.02 -18.18 -6.33
N LEU A 309 -1.37 -18.27 -7.61
CA LEU A 309 -0.69 -19.18 -8.54
C LEU A 309 0.82 -18.92 -8.64
N HIS A 310 1.22 -17.66 -8.79
CA HIS A 310 2.62 -17.29 -8.90
C HIS A 310 3.42 -17.67 -7.65
N ASP A 311 2.86 -17.47 -6.46
CA ASP A 311 3.48 -17.89 -5.19
C ASP A 311 3.62 -19.41 -5.13
N ALA A 312 2.58 -20.16 -5.49
CA ALA A 312 2.62 -21.62 -5.49
C ALA A 312 3.71 -22.15 -6.42
N VAL A 313 3.83 -21.59 -7.63
CA VAL A 313 4.89 -21.93 -8.61
C VAL A 313 6.28 -21.57 -8.07
N HIS A 314 6.41 -20.42 -7.40
CA HIS A 314 7.67 -20.01 -6.78
C HIS A 314 8.12 -20.98 -5.69
N TYR A 315 7.24 -21.33 -4.74
CA TYR A 315 7.58 -22.28 -3.69
C TYR A 315 7.84 -23.68 -4.24
N LEU A 316 7.07 -24.12 -5.25
CA LEU A 316 7.31 -25.41 -5.91
C LEU A 316 8.71 -25.45 -6.53
N ARG A 317 9.15 -24.35 -7.15
CA ARG A 317 10.50 -24.23 -7.70
C ARG A 317 11.58 -24.27 -6.62
N LEU A 318 11.38 -23.60 -5.49
CA LEU A 318 12.30 -23.66 -4.34
C LEU A 318 12.46 -25.09 -3.79
N LEU A 319 11.39 -25.88 -3.85
CA LEU A 319 11.40 -27.29 -3.43
C LEU A 319 11.98 -28.24 -4.50
N GLY A 320 12.29 -27.74 -5.70
CA GLY A 320 12.76 -28.56 -6.82
C GLY A 320 11.64 -29.35 -7.51
N GLY A 321 10.40 -28.89 -7.41
CA GLY A 321 9.24 -29.50 -8.06
C GLY A 321 9.07 -29.13 -9.53
N ASP A 322 8.21 -29.89 -10.21
CA ASP A 322 7.94 -29.69 -11.63
C ASP A 322 6.96 -28.53 -11.87
N CYS A 323 7.47 -27.45 -12.46
CA CYS A 323 6.68 -26.29 -12.81
C CYS A 323 6.19 -26.28 -14.28
N SER A 324 6.47 -27.33 -15.08
CA SER A 324 6.19 -27.37 -16.52
C SER A 324 4.69 -27.26 -16.87
N LYS A 325 3.82 -27.58 -15.91
CA LYS A 325 2.36 -27.52 -16.06
C LYS A 325 1.73 -26.13 -15.89
N PHE A 326 2.52 -25.12 -15.50
CA PHE A 326 2.01 -23.80 -15.11
C PHE A 326 2.28 -22.70 -16.14
#